data_AF-A0A972C9W7-F1
#
_entry.id   AF-A0A972C9W7-F1
#
_cell.length_a   1.000
_cell.length_b   1.000
_cell.length_c   1.000
_cell.angle_alpha   90.00
_cell.angle_beta   90.00
_cell.angle_gamma   90.00
#
_symmetry.space_group_name_H-M   'P 1'
#
loop_
_entity.id
_entity.type
_entity.pdbx_description
1 polymer ?
#
loop_
_entity_poly.entity_id
_entity_poly.type
_entity_poly.pdbx_seq_one_letter_code
_entity_poly.pdbx_strand_id
1 'polypeptide(L)'
;MLSKIPYRKMDNHPQIMTPLYQRNVDLIAFDKFLLLSFFYMILFIMFLVAFVQLCSAIFNNAYLSLFVSTALYGGFYFMFKPFLHGKNYNLCSFTMNNSAIIVAGTHNVTMLTAFLVLTSSTVILQLIGIKYFKKKSI
;
A
#
# COMPACT_ATOMS: atom_id res chain seq x y z
N MET A 1 32.61 -9.10 3.73
CA MET A 1 33.04 -8.26 2.59
C MET A 1 32.43 -6.88 2.80
N LEU A 2 33.18 -5.90 3.30
CA LEU A 2 32.67 -4.54 3.52
C LEU A 2 32.55 -3.82 2.17
N SER A 3 31.32 -3.49 1.75
CA SER A 3 31.09 -2.71 0.54
C SER A 3 31.59 -1.27 0.74
N LYS A 4 32.57 -0.84 -0.05
CA LYS A 4 33.05 0.55 -0.04
C LYS A 4 31.97 1.46 -0.65
N ILE A 5 31.54 2.46 0.12
CA ILE A 5 30.59 3.49 -0.31
C ILE A 5 31.29 4.39 -1.36
N PRO A 6 30.66 4.72 -2.50
CA PRO A 6 31.24 5.60 -3.50
C PRO A 6 31.17 7.07 -3.06
N TYR A 7 32.27 7.81 -3.22
CA TYR A 7 32.41 9.24 -2.86
C TYR A 7 32.68 10.09 -4.10
N ARG A 8 32.23 11.36 -4.11
CA ARG A 8 32.62 12.36 -5.10
C ARG A 8 33.62 13.33 -4.47
N LYS A 9 34.71 13.62 -5.18
CA LYS A 9 35.62 14.70 -4.80
C LYS A 9 34.98 16.03 -5.14
N MET A 10 34.97 16.97 -4.19
CA MET A 10 34.55 18.35 -4.45
C MET A 10 35.69 19.11 -5.15
N ASP A 11 35.38 19.73 -6.28
CA ASP A 11 36.37 20.39 -7.15
C ASP A 11 37.11 21.56 -6.45
N ASN A 12 36.49 22.15 -5.42
CA ASN A 12 37.06 23.30 -4.69
C ASN A 12 37.76 22.92 -3.36
N HIS A 13 37.59 21.69 -2.86
CA HIS A 13 38.21 21.21 -1.62
C HIS A 13 38.53 19.71 -1.74
N PRO A 14 39.68 19.34 -2.31
CA PRO A 14 40.00 17.94 -2.65
C PRO A 14 40.17 17.01 -1.44
N GLN A 15 40.19 17.57 -0.22
CA GLN A 15 40.32 16.85 1.04
C GLN A 15 38.94 16.49 1.66
N ILE A 16 37.85 17.09 1.17
CA ILE A 16 36.50 16.82 1.66
C ILE A 16 35.83 15.86 0.67
N MET A 17 35.75 14.59 1.07
CA MET A 17 35.00 13.57 0.35
C MET A 17 33.55 13.56 0.84
N THR A 18 32.60 13.95 0.00
CA THR A 18 31.18 13.78 0.31
C THR A 18 30.68 12.48 -0.33
N PRO A 19 29.94 11.63 0.42
CA PRO A 19 29.37 10.42 -0.15
C PRO A 19 28.41 10.82 -1.28
N LEU A 20 28.49 10.12 -2.42
CA LEU A 20 27.64 10.40 -3.60
C LEU A 20 26.14 10.22 -3.31
N TYR A 21 25.83 9.54 -2.20
CA TYR A 21 24.48 9.22 -1.80
C TYR A 21 24.31 9.49 -0.31
N GLN A 22 24.16 10.76 0.05
CA GLN A 22 23.57 11.13 1.33
C GLN A 22 22.05 11.03 1.17
N ARG A 23 21.52 9.81 1.05
CA ARG A 23 20.12 9.59 1.43
C ARG A 23 20.08 9.94 2.90
N ASN A 24 19.29 10.94 3.28
CA ASN A 24 18.97 11.18 4.68
C ASN A 24 18.27 9.92 5.18
N VAL A 25 19.06 8.93 5.58
CA VAL A 25 18.60 7.71 6.21
C VAL A 25 18.52 8.05 7.69
N ASP A 26 17.56 8.91 8.04
CA ASP A 26 16.94 8.76 9.35
C ASP A 26 16.24 7.41 9.29
N LEU A 27 17.01 6.36 9.60
CA LEU A 27 16.47 5.02 9.73
C LEU A 27 15.39 5.14 10.80
N ILE A 28 14.15 4.92 10.38
CA ILE A 28 13.04 4.78 11.30
C ILE A 28 13.45 3.74 12.34
N ALA A 29 13.37 4.10 13.62
CA ALA A 29 13.69 3.19 14.70
C ALA A 29 12.78 1.96 14.59
N PHE A 30 13.31 0.78 14.96
CA PHE A 30 12.64 -0.49 14.69
C PHE A 30 11.26 -0.59 15.36
N ASP A 31 11.11 -0.02 16.56
CA ASP A 31 9.85 0.15 17.26
C ASP A 31 8.83 0.98 16.46
N LYS A 32 9.26 2.12 15.92
CA LYS A 32 8.44 2.98 15.07
C LYS A 32 8.06 2.29 13.75
N PHE A 33 9.00 1.53 13.17
CA PHE A 33 8.75 0.72 11.98
C PHE A 33 7.67 -0.33 12.23
N LEU A 34 7.76 -1.06 13.35
CA LEU A 34 6.78 -2.07 13.74
C LEU A 34 5.40 -1.44 13.94
N LEU A 35 5.34 -0.35 14.72
CA LEU A 35 4.09 0.35 14.99
C LEU A 35 3.42 0.82 13.69
N LEU A 36 4.20 1.41 12.78
CA LEU A 36 3.67 1.94 11.53
C LEU A 36 3.26 0.82 10.58
N SER A 37 4.04 -0.27 10.51
CA SER A 37 3.70 -1.44 9.69
C SER A 37 2.42 -2.11 10.19
N PHE A 38 2.21 -2.17 11.51
CA PHE A 38 0.99 -2.66 12.11
C PHE A 38 -0.20 -1.75 11.79
N PHE A 39 -0.03 -0.43 11.88
CA PHE A 39 -1.04 0.54 11.50
C PHE A 39 -1.49 0.40 10.03
N TYR A 40 -0.55 0.29 9.08
CA TYR A 40 -0.89 0.09 7.67
C TYR A 40 -1.54 -1.27 7.40
N MET A 41 -1.18 -2.31 8.16
CA MET A 41 -1.84 -3.60 8.06
C MET A 41 -3.31 -3.49 8.49
N ILE A 42 -3.62 -2.77 9.57
CA ILE A 42 -5.00 -2.50 9.98
C ILE A 42 -5.77 -1.75 8.89
N LEU A 43 -5.18 -0.70 8.30
CA LEU A 43 -5.81 0.03 7.20
C LEU A 43 -6.14 -0.88 6.02
N PHE A 44 -5.21 -1.76 5.64
CA PHE A 44 -5.42 -2.71 4.56
C PHE A 44 -6.52 -3.73 4.90
N ILE A 45 -6.57 -4.25 6.14
CA ILE A 45 -7.62 -5.15 6.60
C ILE A 45 -8.99 -4.45 6.55
N MET A 46 -9.09 -3.19 7.00
CA MET A 46 -10.35 -2.44 6.94
C MET A 46 -10.84 -2.24 5.51
N PHE A 47 -9.94 -1.95 4.57
CA PHE A 47 -10.24 -1.91 3.14
C PHE A 47 -10.79 -3.26 2.65
N LEU A 48 -10.12 -4.37 3.01
CA LEU A 48 -10.51 -5.73 2.61
C LEU A 48 -11.89 -6.10 3.14
N VAL A 49 -12.18 -5.78 4.41
CA VAL A 49 -13.49 -5.99 5.02
C VAL A 49 -14.57 -5.19 4.29
N ALA A 50 -14.34 -3.91 4.02
CA ALA A 50 -15.30 -3.07 3.29
C ALA A 50 -15.55 -3.60 1.87
N PHE A 51 -14.51 -4.09 1.19
CA PHE A 51 -14.62 -4.72 -0.13
C PHE A 51 -15.49 -5.99 -0.10
N VAL A 52 -15.21 -6.91 0.81
CA VAL A 52 -15.99 -8.16 0.96
C VAL A 52 -17.44 -7.86 1.35
N GLN A 53 -17.66 -6.90 2.24
CA GLN A 53 -19.01 -6.45 2.61
C GLN A 53 -19.79 -5.93 1.39
N LEU A 54 -19.15 -5.13 0.53
CA LEU A 54 -19.77 -4.65 -0.70
C LEU A 54 -20.12 -5.80 -1.65
N CYS A 55 -19.21 -6.75 -1.86
CA CYS A 55 -19.50 -7.93 -2.67
C CYS A 55 -20.65 -8.75 -2.08
N SER A 56 -20.73 -8.90 -0.76
CA SER A 56 -21.86 -9.58 -0.10
C SER A 56 -23.16 -8.80 -0.18
N ALA A 57 -23.11 -7.47 -0.27
CA ALA A 57 -24.30 -6.65 -0.48
C ALA A 57 -24.88 -6.86 -1.90
N ILE A 58 -24.00 -6.89 -2.90
CA ILE A 58 -24.34 -7.03 -4.32
C ILE A 58 -24.87 -8.43 -4.64
N PHE A 59 -24.19 -9.48 -4.17
CA PHE A 59 -24.55 -10.86 -4.48
C PHE A 59 -25.38 -11.49 -3.35
N ASN A 60 -26.55 -12.03 -3.67
CA ASN A 60 -27.45 -12.60 -2.65
C ASN A 60 -27.07 -14.03 -2.20
N ASN A 61 -26.04 -14.63 -2.79
CA ASN A 61 -25.56 -15.97 -2.46
C ASN A 61 -24.15 -15.88 -1.87
N ALA A 62 -23.96 -16.46 -0.68
CA ALA A 62 -22.70 -16.40 0.06
C ALA A 62 -21.53 -17.05 -0.69
N TYR A 63 -21.73 -18.23 -1.29
CA TYR A 63 -20.70 -18.92 -2.06
C TYR A 63 -20.30 -18.15 -3.32
N LEU A 64 -21.29 -17.61 -4.04
CA LEU A 64 -21.04 -16.76 -5.20
C LEU A 64 -20.28 -15.50 -4.81
N SER A 65 -20.69 -14.84 -3.72
CA SER A 65 -20.03 -13.63 -3.22
C SER A 65 -18.57 -13.88 -2.87
N LEU A 66 -18.28 -15.00 -2.21
CA LEU A 66 -16.91 -15.39 -1.85
C LEU A 66 -16.04 -15.64 -3.10
N PHE A 67 -16.58 -16.37 -4.08
CA PHE A 67 -15.87 -16.63 -5.33
C PHE A 67 -15.58 -15.33 -6.09
N VAL A 68 -16.60 -14.47 -6.23
CA VAL A 68 -16.43 -13.18 -6.93
C VAL A 68 -15.47 -12.26 -6.19
N SER A 69 -15.54 -12.18 -4.86
CA SER A 69 -14.60 -11.36 -4.07
C SER A 69 -13.16 -11.80 -4.29
N THR A 70 -12.92 -13.12 -4.28
CA THR A 70 -11.59 -13.69 -4.48
C THR A 70 -11.10 -13.46 -5.92
N ALA A 71 -11.97 -13.69 -6.91
CA ALA A 71 -11.65 -13.48 -8.32
C ALA A 71 -11.34 -12.01 -8.63
N LEU A 72 -12.14 -11.07 -8.11
CA LEU A 72 -11.92 -9.64 -8.28
C LEU A 72 -10.65 -9.18 -7.56
N TYR A 73 -10.44 -9.59 -6.31
CA TYR A 73 -9.21 -9.26 -5.58
C TYR A 73 -7.98 -9.75 -6.36
N GLY A 74 -7.97 -11.02 -6.77
CA GLY A 74 -6.89 -11.60 -7.57
C GLY A 74 -6.69 -10.87 -8.89
N GLY A 75 -7.77 -10.61 -9.63
CA GLY A 75 -7.73 -9.90 -10.91
C GLY A 75 -7.12 -8.50 -10.79
N PHE A 76 -7.60 -7.69 -9.84
CA PHE A 76 -7.04 -6.37 -9.57
C PHE A 76 -5.59 -6.45 -9.08
N TYR A 77 -5.25 -7.40 -8.21
CA TYR A 77 -3.88 -7.59 -7.77
C TYR A 77 -2.93 -7.85 -8.94
N PHE A 78 -3.25 -8.80 -9.82
CA PHE A 78 -2.41 -9.14 -10.97
C PHE A 78 -2.33 -8.01 -11.99
N MET A 79 -3.45 -7.34 -12.27
CA MET A 79 -3.50 -6.19 -13.19
C MET A 79 -2.59 -5.04 -12.70
N PHE A 80 -2.55 -4.79 -11.40
CA PHE A 80 -1.80 -3.67 -10.82
C PHE A 80 -0.43 -4.05 -10.26
N LYS A 81 -0.06 -5.34 -10.23
CA LYS A 81 1.26 -5.84 -9.81
C LYS A 81 2.44 -5.14 -10.51
N PRO A 82 2.40 -4.81 -11.82
CA PRO A 82 3.50 -4.11 -12.48
C PRO A 82 3.83 -2.73 -11.88
N PHE A 83 2.87 -2.08 -11.21
CA PHE A 83 3.06 -0.76 -10.62
C PHE A 83 3.79 -0.79 -9.27
N LEU A 84 4.01 -1.97 -8.68
CA LEU A 84 4.70 -2.12 -7.39
C LEU A 84 6.15 -1.61 -7.43
N HIS A 85 6.88 -1.87 -8.51
CA HIS A 85 8.31 -1.59 -8.67
C HIS A 85 8.66 -0.85 -9.98
N GLY A 86 7.66 -0.40 -10.76
CA GLY A 86 7.84 0.38 -11.99
C GLY A 86 8.29 1.84 -11.79
N LYS A 87 8.04 2.71 -12.77
CA LYS A 87 8.25 4.17 -12.61
C LYS A 87 7.00 4.93 -12.17
N ASN A 88 5.85 4.27 -12.29
CA ASN A 88 4.54 4.83 -12.02
C ASN A 88 4.17 4.59 -10.55
N TYR A 89 3.50 5.57 -9.94
CA TYR A 89 3.01 5.45 -8.58
C TYR A 89 1.97 4.32 -8.47
N ASN A 90 2.11 3.48 -7.45
CA ASN A 90 1.10 2.51 -7.10
C ASN A 90 -0.02 3.18 -6.31
N LEU A 91 -1.17 3.38 -6.96
CA LEU A 91 -2.37 3.98 -6.36
C LEU A 91 -3.49 2.95 -6.13
N CYS A 92 -3.21 1.65 -6.32
CA CYS A 92 -4.22 0.61 -6.23
C CYS A 92 -4.25 -0.01 -4.84
N SER A 93 -5.36 0.11 -4.13
CA SER A 93 -5.56 -0.47 -2.79
C SER A 93 -5.39 -2.00 -2.77
N PHE A 94 -5.71 -2.69 -3.87
CA PHE A 94 -5.61 -4.16 -3.97
C PHE A 94 -4.17 -4.67 -3.90
N THR A 95 -3.17 -3.85 -4.23
CA THR A 95 -1.75 -4.22 -4.21
C THR A 95 -1.00 -3.67 -2.99
N MET A 96 -1.69 -2.99 -2.07
CA MET A 96 -1.12 -2.43 -0.83
C MET A 96 -1.17 -3.41 0.35
N ASN A 97 -1.02 -4.71 0.08
CA ASN A 97 -1.16 -5.78 1.06
C ASN A 97 0.07 -5.99 1.96
N ASN A 98 1.23 -5.44 1.58
CA ASN A 98 2.47 -5.58 2.35
C ASN A 98 2.83 -4.26 3.04
N SER A 99 2.43 -4.13 4.30
CA SER A 99 2.65 -2.92 5.10
C SER A 99 4.13 -2.64 5.41
N ALA A 100 4.92 -3.68 5.65
CA ALA A 100 6.35 -3.56 5.92
C ALA A 100 7.09 -2.93 4.72
N ILE A 101 6.74 -3.35 3.50
CA ILE A 101 7.31 -2.82 2.25
C ILE A 101 6.86 -1.37 1.97
N ILE A 102 5.63 -1.00 2.35
CA ILE A 102 5.14 0.38 2.26
C ILE A 102 5.94 1.29 3.21
N VAL A 103 6.13 0.85 4.45
CA VAL A 103 6.88 1.62 5.46
C VAL A 103 8.37 1.68 5.13
N ALA A 104 8.95 0.60 4.60
CA ALA A 104 10.32 0.59 4.11
C ALA A 104 10.55 1.46 2.86
N GLY A 105 9.47 1.92 2.20
CA GLY A 105 9.54 2.74 0.99
C GLY A 105 10.09 1.98 -0.23
N THR A 106 9.91 0.66 -0.25
CA THR A 106 10.39 -0.21 -1.33
C THR A 106 9.38 -0.40 -2.46
N HIS A 107 8.09 -0.16 -2.20
CA HIS A 107 7.09 -0.01 -3.25
C HIS A 107 7.06 1.43 -3.76
N ASN A 108 6.57 1.64 -4.98
CA ASN A 108 6.34 2.96 -5.58
C ASN A 108 5.13 3.69 -5.00
N VAL A 109 5.02 3.70 -3.69
CA VAL A 109 3.98 4.43 -2.97
C VAL A 109 4.62 4.99 -1.71
N THR A 110 4.40 6.28 -1.46
CA THR A 110 4.82 6.86 -0.18
C THR A 110 3.85 6.43 0.91
N MET A 111 4.29 6.43 2.17
CA MET A 111 3.40 6.16 3.30
C MET A 111 2.17 7.07 3.27
N LEU A 112 2.36 8.39 3.09
CA LEU A 112 1.25 9.34 3.01
C LEU A 112 0.26 8.99 1.88
N THR A 113 0.77 8.64 0.70
CA THR A 113 -0.08 8.22 -0.42
C THR A 113 -0.84 6.93 -0.09
N ALA A 114 -0.18 5.93 0.50
CA ALA A 114 -0.84 4.69 0.90
C ALA A 114 -1.94 4.95 1.94
N PHE A 115 -1.69 5.86 2.90
CA PHE A 115 -2.68 6.26 3.90
C PHE A 115 -3.92 6.85 3.23
N LEU A 116 -3.73 7.84 2.33
CA LEU A 116 -4.83 8.49 1.62
C LEU A 116 -5.60 7.51 0.73
N VAL A 117 -4.91 6.63 0.01
CA VAL A 117 -5.53 5.66 -0.90
C VAL A 117 -6.34 4.61 -0.12
N LEU A 118 -5.77 4.02 0.92
CA LEU A 118 -6.47 3.00 1.73
C LEU A 118 -7.67 3.59 2.47
N THR A 119 -7.52 4.76 3.09
CA THR A 119 -8.62 5.41 3.83
C THR A 119 -9.74 5.86 2.89
N SER A 120 -9.42 6.57 1.80
CA SER A 120 -10.44 7.03 0.84
C SER A 120 -11.15 5.85 0.16
N SER A 121 -10.42 4.81 -0.25
CA SER A 121 -11.03 3.60 -0.83
C SER A 121 -11.97 2.91 0.14
N THR A 122 -11.57 2.78 1.41
CA THR A 122 -12.42 2.17 2.45
C THR A 122 -13.70 2.97 2.64
N VAL A 123 -13.61 4.30 2.77
CA VAL A 123 -14.79 5.17 2.91
C VAL A 123 -15.70 5.07 1.69
N ILE A 124 -15.16 5.11 0.47
CA ILE A 124 -15.93 5.00 -0.77
C ILE A 124 -16.67 3.65 -0.82
N LEU A 125 -15.97 2.54 -0.52
CA LEU A 125 -16.58 1.21 -0.51
C LEU A 125 -17.72 1.10 0.50
N GLN A 126 -17.54 1.65 1.71
CA GLN A 126 -18.60 1.65 2.72
C GLN A 126 -19.81 2.50 2.28
N LEU A 127 -19.59 3.70 1.72
CA LEU A 127 -20.66 4.55 1.22
C LEU A 127 -21.48 3.86 0.12
N ILE A 128 -20.80 3.19 -0.82
CA ILE A 128 -21.45 2.40 -1.87
C ILE A 128 -22.20 1.22 -1.23
N GLY A 129 -21.56 0.49 -0.32
CA GLY A 129 -22.16 -0.66 0.39
C GLY A 129 -23.45 -0.28 1.10
N ILE A 130 -23.46 0.80 1.88
CA ILE A 130 -24.65 1.31 2.58
C ILE A 130 -25.77 1.63 1.59
N LYS A 131 -25.44 2.25 0.45
CA LYS A 131 -26.42 2.57 -0.59
C LYS A 131 -27.05 1.31 -1.20
N TYR A 132 -26.27 0.26 -1.43
CA TYR A 132 -26.77 -1.02 -1.94
C TYR A 132 -27.60 -1.78 -0.89
N PHE A 133 -27.17 -1.81 0.37
CA PHE A 133 -27.95 -2.41 1.46
C PHE A 133 -29.32 -1.76 1.64
N LYS A 134 -29.40 -0.43 1.57
CA LYS A 134 -30.69 0.30 1.67
C LYS A 134 -31.67 -0.01 0.53
N LYS A 135 -31.18 -0.43 -0.64
CA LYS A 135 -32.02 -0.78 -1.80
C LYS A 135 -32.44 -2.23 -1.85
N LYS A 136 -31.79 -3.10 -1.06
CA LYS A 136 -32.11 -4.52 -1.01
C LYS A 136 -33.38 -4.66 -0.16
N SER A 137 -34.54 -4.86 -0.80
CA SER A 137 -35.73 -5.30 -0.07
C SER A 137 -35.41 -6.70 0.46
N ILE A 138 -35.32 -6.81 1.78
CA ILE A 138 -35.25 -8.11 2.47
C ILE A 138 -36.56 -8.86 2.18
#